data_AF-A0A2T3ZZD8-F1
#
_entry.id   AF-A0A2T3ZZD8-F1
#
_cell.length_a   1.000
_cell.length_b   1.000
_cell.length_c   1.000
_cell.angle_alpha   90.00
_cell.angle_beta   90.00
_cell.angle_gamma   90.00
#
_symmetry.space_group_name_H-M   'P 1'
#
loop_
_entity.id
_entity.type
_entity.pdbx_description
1 polymer ?
#
loop_
_entity_poly.entity_id
_entity_poly.type
_entity_poly.pdbx_seq_one_letter_code
_entity_poly.pdbx_strand_id
1 'polypeptide(L)'
;MLNEMRLGQITQDTVDTFKKLARPLEFNDGVESAELFPTRAQVDGSNERRLRDLPGAPTRYDAIDTGDVNIRDKLLANMMAPKSIELKMDSQVMLIKNLDGSLVNGSLGRVIAFSDERTFDMTNMDDYDPFMDDAMAKARRKLKAFSREPDPDGSGMKYPVVRFISTDGVARVILCQPEEWKVELPNGEVQAKRVQLPLILAWALSIHKAQGQTLERVTVNLGRVFEKGQAYVALSRATSQEGLRVLGFDKNKVMAHPRVITFYRQLYSAEEAAAKRPNSIADFITNRKGVVNTQVREVVDLDSEEERAMAY
;
A
#
# COMPACT_ATOMS: atom_id res chain seq x y z
N MET A 1 -9.59 -9.51 19.86
CA MET A 1 -10.02 -8.45 18.91
C MET A 1 -10.13 -8.89 17.43
N LEU A 2 -9.05 -8.92 16.62
CA LEU A 2 -9.19 -9.18 15.17
C LEU A 2 -9.72 -10.59 14.84
N ASN A 3 -9.32 -11.61 15.60
CA ASN A 3 -9.85 -12.97 15.42
C ASN A 3 -11.33 -13.08 15.81
N GLU A 4 -11.75 -12.43 16.89
CA GLU A 4 -13.18 -12.31 17.26
C GLU A 4 -14.00 -11.69 16.11
N MET A 5 -13.45 -10.64 15.51
CA MET A 5 -14.05 -9.96 14.36
C MET A 5 -14.16 -10.89 13.13
N ARG A 6 -13.10 -11.65 12.86
CA ARG A 6 -13.04 -12.64 11.77
C ARG A 6 -14.10 -13.74 11.93
N LEU A 7 -14.37 -14.14 13.16
CA LEU A 7 -15.36 -15.17 13.51
C LEU A 7 -16.77 -14.60 13.72
N GLY A 8 -16.92 -13.27 13.70
CA GLY A 8 -18.19 -12.57 13.97
C GLY A 8 -18.65 -12.64 15.43
N GLN A 9 -17.76 -12.99 16.37
CA GLN A 9 -18.05 -13.13 17.79
C GLN A 9 -17.38 -11.99 18.57
N ILE A 10 -17.95 -10.79 18.51
CA ILE A 10 -17.35 -9.60 19.12
C ILE A 10 -17.82 -9.43 20.56
N THR A 11 -16.88 -9.58 21.51
CA THR A 11 -17.10 -9.34 22.94
C THR A 11 -17.28 -7.85 23.25
N GLN A 12 -17.84 -7.53 24.40
CA GLN A 12 -18.03 -6.14 24.82
C GLN A 12 -16.69 -5.41 25.02
N ASP A 13 -15.69 -6.08 25.58
CA ASP A 13 -14.33 -5.55 25.75
C ASP A 13 -13.68 -5.15 24.41
N THR A 14 -13.87 -5.97 23.36
CA THR A 14 -13.41 -5.65 22.01
C THR A 14 -14.13 -4.43 21.44
N VAL A 15 -15.45 -4.31 21.67
CA VAL A 15 -16.22 -3.10 21.26
C VAL A 15 -15.66 -1.85 21.95
N ASP A 16 -15.43 -1.90 23.25
CA ASP A 16 -14.96 -0.76 24.02
C ASP A 16 -13.53 -0.38 23.62
N THR A 17 -12.69 -1.36 23.30
CA THR A 17 -11.35 -1.12 22.78
C THR A 17 -11.39 -0.44 21.41
N PHE A 18 -12.22 -0.91 20.47
CA PHE A 18 -12.37 -0.23 19.16
C PHE A 18 -12.93 1.19 19.30
N LYS A 19 -13.84 1.44 20.24
CA LYS A 19 -14.33 2.80 20.52
C LYS A 19 -13.22 3.71 21.06
N LYS A 20 -12.32 3.21 21.90
CA LYS A 20 -11.14 3.97 22.37
C LYS A 20 -10.18 4.34 21.23
N LEU A 21 -10.14 3.54 20.16
CA LEU A 21 -9.32 3.82 18.97
C LEU A 21 -9.87 4.96 18.10
N ALA A 22 -11.01 5.59 18.43
CA ALA A 22 -11.51 6.77 17.71
C ALA A 22 -10.67 8.04 17.91
N ARG A 23 -9.75 8.01 18.89
CA ARG A 23 -8.78 9.08 19.17
C ARG A 23 -8.01 9.53 17.92
N PRO A 24 -7.68 10.83 17.78
CA PRO A 24 -6.84 11.31 16.69
C PRO A 24 -5.44 10.70 16.75
N LEU A 25 -4.82 10.55 15.60
CA LEU A 25 -3.41 10.18 15.48
C LEU A 25 -2.64 11.46 15.17
N GLU A 26 -1.76 11.86 16.07
CA GLU A 26 -0.93 13.04 15.90
C GLU A 26 0.53 12.59 15.74
N PHE A 27 1.15 13.02 14.64
CA PHE A 27 2.54 12.70 14.31
C PHE A 27 3.29 14.00 14.00
N ASN A 28 4.51 14.15 14.52
CA ASN A 28 5.31 15.38 14.41
C ASN A 28 6.16 15.46 13.13
N ASP A 29 6.04 14.48 12.24
CA ASP A 29 6.84 14.38 11.00
C ASP A 29 6.10 14.90 9.76
N GLY A 30 4.85 15.35 9.93
CA GLY A 30 4.04 15.91 8.86
C GLY A 30 3.54 14.89 7.84
N VAL A 31 3.52 13.59 8.20
CA VAL A 31 2.84 12.52 7.45
C VAL A 31 1.60 12.09 8.22
N GLU A 32 0.44 12.23 7.59
CA GLU A 32 -0.84 11.83 8.15
C GLU A 32 -1.09 10.34 7.98
N SER A 33 -2.03 9.78 8.75
CA SER A 33 -2.48 8.40 8.54
C SER A 33 -3.19 8.25 7.18
N ALA A 34 -2.95 7.15 6.48
CA ALA A 34 -3.69 6.83 5.26
C ALA A 34 -5.15 6.45 5.60
N GLU A 35 -6.12 7.04 4.92
CA GLU A 35 -7.54 6.72 5.09
C GLU A 35 -7.97 5.57 4.17
N LEU A 36 -8.59 4.53 4.73
CA LEU A 36 -9.12 3.42 3.93
C LEU A 36 -10.59 3.65 3.53
N PHE A 37 -10.85 3.55 2.23
CA PHE A 37 -12.18 3.65 1.65
C PHE A 37 -12.58 2.37 0.90
N PRO A 38 -13.88 2.04 0.83
CA PRO A 38 -14.35 0.89 0.08
C PRO A 38 -14.25 1.10 -1.45
N THR A 39 -14.53 2.30 -1.97
CA THR A 39 -14.57 2.53 -3.44
C THR A 39 -13.40 3.38 -3.94
N ARG A 40 -12.96 3.14 -5.19
CA ARG A 40 -11.88 3.90 -5.84
C ARG A 40 -12.24 5.38 -6.02
N ALA A 41 -13.49 5.67 -6.39
CA ALA A 41 -13.95 7.05 -6.55
C ALA A 41 -13.80 7.90 -5.27
N GLN A 42 -14.04 7.31 -4.08
CA GLN A 42 -13.81 7.99 -2.81
C GLN A 42 -12.33 8.26 -2.54
N VAL A 43 -11.47 7.31 -2.89
CA VAL A 43 -10.01 7.44 -2.78
C VAL A 43 -9.51 8.56 -3.67
N ASP A 44 -9.88 8.52 -4.95
CA ASP A 44 -9.44 9.48 -5.95
C ASP A 44 -9.93 10.89 -5.58
N GLY A 45 -11.22 11.04 -5.23
CA GLY A 45 -11.77 12.32 -4.80
C GLY A 45 -11.12 12.89 -3.54
N SER A 46 -10.74 12.03 -2.58
CA SER A 46 -10.05 12.45 -1.34
C SER A 46 -8.61 12.87 -1.63
N ASN A 47 -7.86 12.06 -2.38
CA ASN A 47 -6.48 12.34 -2.76
C ASN A 47 -6.38 13.61 -3.62
N GLU A 48 -7.23 13.74 -4.64
CA GLU A 48 -7.25 14.93 -5.50
C GLU A 48 -7.61 16.20 -4.73
N ARG A 49 -8.57 16.13 -3.81
CA ARG A 49 -8.91 17.28 -2.97
C ARG A 49 -7.71 17.74 -2.15
N ARG A 50 -7.04 16.80 -1.46
CA ARG A 50 -5.84 17.12 -0.66
C ARG A 50 -4.70 17.64 -1.51
N LEU A 51 -4.49 17.06 -2.70
CA LEU A 51 -3.49 17.56 -3.65
C LEU A 51 -3.84 18.98 -4.13
N ARG A 52 -5.11 19.29 -4.39
CA ARG A 52 -5.55 20.63 -4.80
C ARG A 52 -5.33 21.66 -3.68
N ASP A 53 -5.60 21.28 -2.43
CA ASP A 53 -5.47 22.15 -1.26
C ASP A 53 -4.00 22.49 -0.94
N LEU A 54 -3.04 21.67 -1.41
CA LEU A 54 -1.61 21.98 -1.28
C LEU A 54 -1.17 23.16 -2.16
N PRO A 55 -0.29 24.05 -1.64
CA PRO A 55 0.28 25.15 -2.40
C PRO A 55 1.21 24.65 -3.52
N GLY A 56 1.44 25.51 -4.52
CA GLY A 56 2.35 25.22 -5.63
C GLY A 56 1.68 24.53 -6.82
N ALA A 57 2.41 24.50 -7.94
CA ALA A 57 1.97 23.87 -9.17
C ALA A 57 2.21 22.35 -9.10
N PRO A 58 1.26 21.51 -9.57
CA PRO A 58 1.48 20.08 -9.67
C PRO A 58 2.48 19.76 -10.78
N THR A 59 3.39 18.82 -10.49
CA THR A 59 4.27 18.19 -11.46
C THR A 59 3.66 16.85 -11.85
N ARG A 60 3.39 16.67 -13.14
CA ARG A 60 2.78 15.45 -13.69
C ARG A 60 3.85 14.51 -14.26
N TYR A 61 3.70 13.22 -13.97
CA TYR A 61 4.52 12.14 -14.50
C TYR A 61 3.63 11.11 -15.20
N ASP A 62 3.73 11.03 -16.52
CA ASP A 62 3.02 10.03 -17.33
C ASP A 62 3.88 8.76 -17.48
N ALA A 63 3.23 7.61 -17.40
CA ALA A 63 3.88 6.32 -17.55
C ALA A 63 4.23 6.03 -19.01
N ILE A 64 5.29 5.25 -19.21
CA ILE A 64 5.67 4.72 -20.52
C ILE A 64 5.25 3.24 -20.59
N ASP A 65 4.21 2.96 -21.39
CA ASP A 65 3.65 1.62 -21.55
C ASP A 65 4.08 0.99 -22.89
N THR A 66 4.76 -0.16 -22.82
CA THR A 66 5.21 -0.95 -23.99
C THR A 66 4.54 -2.32 -24.02
N GLY A 67 4.33 -2.89 -25.21
CA GLY A 67 3.66 -4.18 -25.42
C GLY A 67 2.70 -4.13 -26.61
N ASP A 68 2.03 -5.24 -26.92
CA ASP A 68 1.04 -5.27 -28.01
C ASP A 68 -0.17 -4.38 -27.67
N VAL A 69 -0.42 -3.37 -28.51
CA VAL A 69 -1.45 -2.34 -28.35
C VAL A 69 -2.85 -2.93 -28.12
N ASN A 70 -3.16 -4.10 -28.67
CA ASN A 70 -4.49 -4.72 -28.55
C ASN A 70 -4.78 -5.27 -27.15
N ILE A 71 -3.74 -5.70 -26.43
CA ILE A 71 -3.86 -6.37 -25.13
C ILE A 71 -3.20 -5.61 -23.99
N ARG A 72 -2.24 -4.73 -24.28
CA ARG A 72 -1.42 -3.97 -23.31
C ARG A 72 -2.28 -3.26 -22.27
N ASP A 73 -3.30 -2.52 -22.71
CA ASP A 73 -4.13 -1.73 -21.81
C ASP A 73 -4.96 -2.61 -20.86
N LYS A 74 -5.37 -3.81 -21.31
CA LYS A 74 -6.05 -4.80 -20.47
C LYS A 74 -5.08 -5.43 -19.46
N LEU A 75 -3.88 -5.82 -19.92
CA LEU A 75 -2.85 -6.42 -19.06
C LEU A 75 -2.35 -5.45 -17.98
N LEU A 76 -2.23 -4.16 -18.31
CA LEU A 76 -1.73 -3.13 -17.39
C LEU A 76 -2.85 -2.45 -16.56
N ALA A 77 -4.12 -2.83 -16.74
CA ALA A 77 -5.27 -2.21 -16.06
C ALA A 77 -5.21 -2.37 -14.53
N ASN A 78 -4.76 -3.54 -14.07
CA ASN A 78 -4.68 -3.91 -12.65
C ASN A 78 -3.27 -3.72 -12.06
N MET A 79 -2.36 -3.10 -12.81
CA MET A 79 -1.01 -2.85 -12.34
C MET A 79 -1.00 -1.82 -11.20
N MET A 80 -0.11 -2.02 -10.22
CA MET A 80 -0.02 -1.12 -9.05
C MET A 80 0.36 0.30 -9.45
N ALA A 81 1.33 0.43 -10.37
CA ALA A 81 1.81 1.71 -10.87
C ALA A 81 0.75 2.40 -11.77
N PRO A 82 0.37 3.65 -11.46
CA PRO A 82 -0.66 4.37 -12.19
C PRO A 82 -0.18 4.80 -13.58
N LYS A 83 -1.12 4.99 -14.52
CA LYS A 83 -0.81 5.54 -15.86
C LYS A 83 -0.24 6.97 -15.79
N SER A 84 -0.63 7.73 -14.77
CA SER A 84 -0.16 9.09 -14.53
C SER A 84 -0.24 9.40 -13.05
N ILE A 85 0.71 10.17 -12.53
CA ILE A 85 0.66 10.68 -11.16
C ILE A 85 1.02 12.16 -11.15
N GLU A 86 0.25 12.94 -10.37
CA GLU A 86 0.53 14.35 -10.12
C GLU A 86 1.01 14.51 -8.68
N LEU A 87 2.12 15.23 -8.52
CA LEU A 87 2.77 15.46 -7.23
C LEU A 87 3.04 16.94 -7.04
N LYS A 88 2.93 17.40 -5.79
CA LYS A 88 3.33 18.72 -5.33
C LYS A 88 4.35 18.56 -4.20
N MET A 89 4.97 19.69 -3.84
CA MET A 89 5.62 19.80 -2.53
C MET A 89 4.61 19.40 -1.46
N ASP A 90 5.07 18.67 -0.46
CA ASP A 90 4.26 18.17 0.66
C ASP A 90 3.18 17.14 0.31
N SER A 91 3.19 16.61 -0.93
CA SER A 91 2.36 15.46 -1.26
C SER A 91 2.69 14.26 -0.39
N GLN A 92 1.66 13.65 0.21
CA GLN A 92 1.79 12.38 0.90
C GLN A 92 1.73 11.24 -0.11
N VAL A 93 2.79 10.45 -0.12
CA VAL A 93 2.97 9.34 -1.06
C VAL A 93 3.24 8.04 -0.32
N MET A 94 3.00 6.94 -1.00
CA MET A 94 3.35 5.61 -0.53
C MET A 94 4.22 4.92 -1.57
N LEU A 95 5.26 4.27 -1.09
CA LEU A 95 6.14 3.44 -1.89
C LEU A 95 5.40 2.16 -2.29
N ILE A 96 5.42 1.82 -3.58
CA ILE A 96 4.74 0.62 -4.13
C ILE A 96 5.71 -0.49 -4.59
N LYS A 97 6.99 -0.38 -4.21
CA LYS A 97 8.05 -1.33 -4.56
C LYS A 97 8.98 -1.51 -3.36
N ASN A 98 9.41 -2.74 -3.10
CA ASN A 98 10.40 -2.99 -2.06
C ASN A 98 11.77 -2.51 -2.55
N LEU A 99 12.39 -1.59 -1.84
CA LEU A 99 13.74 -1.11 -2.13
C LEU A 99 14.77 -1.86 -1.28
N ASP A 100 14.50 -2.01 0.02
CA ASP A 100 15.35 -2.74 0.95
C ASP A 100 14.53 -3.26 2.16
N GLY A 101 15.20 -3.78 3.19
CA GLY A 101 14.53 -4.32 4.38
C GLY A 101 13.79 -3.29 5.23
N SER A 102 14.09 -2.00 5.04
CA SER A 102 13.55 -0.87 5.82
C SER A 102 12.49 -0.07 5.06
N LEU A 103 12.58 -0.08 3.73
CA LEU A 103 11.68 0.61 2.81
C LEU A 103 11.01 -0.39 1.89
N VAL A 104 9.75 -0.66 2.22
CA VAL A 104 8.94 -1.71 1.62
C VAL A 104 7.68 -1.12 0.98
N ASN A 105 7.00 -1.92 0.18
CA ASN A 105 5.69 -1.61 -0.32
C ASN A 105 4.73 -1.35 0.86
N GLY A 106 4.19 -0.13 0.93
CA GLY A 106 3.41 0.35 2.07
C GLY A 106 4.07 1.48 2.87
N SER A 107 5.38 1.72 2.70
CA SER A 107 6.08 2.79 3.40
C SER A 107 5.54 4.16 2.99
N LEU A 108 5.07 4.93 3.97
CA LEU A 108 4.56 6.28 3.77
C LEU A 108 5.70 7.30 3.76
N GLY A 109 5.53 8.35 2.96
CA GLY A 109 6.48 9.45 2.86
C GLY A 109 5.85 10.75 2.41
N ARG A 110 6.65 11.81 2.48
CA ARG A 110 6.29 13.16 2.05
C ARG A 110 7.26 13.66 1.01
N VAL A 111 6.75 14.23 -0.08
CA VAL A 111 7.57 14.90 -1.08
C VAL A 111 8.15 16.18 -0.48
N ILE A 112 9.47 16.28 -0.41
CA ILE A 112 10.19 17.42 0.19
C ILE A 112 10.88 18.31 -0.84
N ALA A 113 11.11 17.81 -2.06
CA ALA A 113 11.70 18.58 -3.16
C ALA A 113 11.48 17.88 -4.50
N PHE A 114 11.83 18.57 -5.59
CA PHE A 114 12.02 17.97 -6.91
C PHE A 114 13.42 18.29 -7.39
N SER A 115 14.21 17.26 -7.72
CA SER A 115 15.62 17.39 -8.10
C SER A 115 15.96 16.49 -9.28
N ASP A 116 16.98 16.85 -10.05
CA ASP A 116 17.69 15.91 -10.91
C ASP A 116 18.73 15.12 -10.09
N GLU A 117 19.29 14.08 -10.72
CA GLU A 117 20.27 13.17 -10.12
C GLU A 117 21.54 13.89 -9.69
N ARG A 118 22.10 14.75 -10.57
CA ARG A 118 23.34 15.48 -10.33
C ARG A 118 23.24 16.43 -9.13
N THR A 119 22.13 17.17 -9.05
CA THR A 119 21.87 18.12 -7.95
C THR A 119 21.63 17.37 -6.64
N PHE A 120 20.96 16.21 -6.69
CA PHE A 120 20.70 15.39 -5.51
C PHE A 120 21.98 14.79 -4.94
N ASP A 121 22.83 14.20 -5.79
CA ASP A 121 24.11 13.60 -5.38
C ASP A 121 25.06 14.61 -4.74
N MET A 122 25.15 15.82 -5.30
CA MET A 122 25.93 16.92 -4.70
C MET A 122 25.43 17.30 -3.31
N THR A 123 24.13 17.15 -3.05
CA THR A 123 23.52 17.49 -1.75
C THR A 123 23.70 16.36 -0.74
N ASN A 124 23.66 15.09 -1.17
CA ASN A 124 23.92 13.93 -0.30
C ASN A 124 25.40 13.79 0.07
N MET A 125 26.33 14.19 -0.82
CA MET A 125 27.76 14.15 -0.51
C MET A 125 28.18 15.18 0.55
N ASP A 126 27.31 16.16 0.84
CA ASP A 126 27.54 17.25 1.78
C ASP A 126 27.06 16.97 3.22
N ASP A 127 26.44 15.79 3.49
CA ASP A 127 25.72 15.50 4.73
C ASP A 127 26.37 14.41 5.63
N TYR A 128 27.72 14.32 5.65
CA TYR A 128 28.43 13.70 6.77
C TYR A 128 29.88 14.21 6.95
N ASP A 129 30.05 15.32 7.67
CA ASP A 129 31.25 15.57 8.50
C ASP A 129 30.93 16.55 9.65
N PRO A 130 30.86 16.09 10.92
CA PRO A 130 30.62 16.94 12.08
C PRO A 130 31.74 17.97 12.42
N PHE A 131 32.82 18.05 11.63
CA PHE A 131 34.00 18.88 11.94
C PHE A 131 34.42 19.91 10.87
N MET A 132 33.57 20.24 9.88
CA MET A 132 33.96 21.11 8.77
C MET A 132 33.90 22.64 9.08
N ASP A 133 35.02 23.31 8.85
CA ASP A 133 35.33 24.72 9.16
C ASP A 133 34.74 25.76 8.16
N ASP A 134 34.53 27.01 8.62
CA ASP A 134 33.78 28.13 7.99
C ASP A 134 34.31 28.55 6.59
N ALA A 135 35.56 28.17 6.27
CA ALA A 135 36.20 28.46 4.99
C ALA A 135 35.57 27.70 3.81
N MET A 136 35.12 26.45 4.01
CA MET A 136 34.54 25.64 2.93
C MET A 136 33.08 26.03 2.65
N ALA A 137 32.35 26.53 3.65
CA ALA A 137 30.98 27.05 3.50
C ALA A 137 30.91 28.31 2.60
N LYS A 138 31.91 29.21 2.69
CA LYS A 138 32.04 30.36 1.78
C LYS A 138 32.41 29.95 0.36
N ALA A 139 33.26 28.93 0.19
CA ALA A 139 33.58 28.35 -1.11
C ALA A 139 32.34 27.70 -1.75
N ARG A 140 31.53 26.96 -0.98
CA ARG A 140 30.25 26.37 -1.40
C ARG A 140 29.23 27.42 -1.87
N ARG A 141 29.11 28.54 -1.16
CA ARG A 141 28.19 29.63 -1.53
C ARG A 141 28.63 30.33 -2.83
N LYS A 142 29.94 30.41 -3.11
CA LYS A 142 30.48 30.87 -4.41
C LYS A 142 30.26 29.85 -5.53
N LEU A 143 30.45 28.56 -5.30
CA LEU A 143 30.23 27.52 -6.33
C LEU A 143 28.75 27.40 -6.75
N LYS A 144 27.82 27.51 -5.78
CA LYS A 144 26.36 27.52 -6.03
C LYS A 144 25.89 28.75 -6.82
N ALA A 145 26.66 29.84 -6.79
CA ALA A 145 26.39 31.04 -7.60
C ALA A 145 26.89 30.90 -9.05
N PHE A 146 27.87 30.03 -9.30
CA PHE A 146 28.37 29.71 -10.65
C PHE A 146 27.58 28.61 -11.37
N SER A 147 26.78 27.80 -10.67
CA SER A 147 25.92 26.76 -11.26
C SER A 147 24.58 27.30 -11.80
N ARG A 148 24.46 28.63 -11.93
CA ARG A 148 23.25 29.33 -12.35
C ARG A 148 23.16 29.54 -13.86
N GLU A 149 24.01 28.87 -14.63
CA GLU A 149 23.83 28.75 -16.07
C GLU A 149 22.97 27.50 -16.33
N PRO A 150 21.80 27.63 -16.98
CA PRO A 150 20.97 26.48 -17.31
C PRO A 150 21.71 25.59 -18.31
N ASP A 151 21.91 24.32 -17.93
CA ASP A 151 22.49 23.28 -18.78
C ASP A 151 21.56 23.05 -19.99
N PRO A 152 22.03 23.16 -21.25
CA PRO A 152 21.17 23.10 -22.43
C PRO A 152 20.82 21.68 -22.90
N ASP A 153 21.37 20.62 -22.29
CA ASP A 153 21.34 19.26 -22.86
C ASP A 153 21.03 18.10 -21.87
N GLY A 154 20.60 18.41 -20.64
CA GLY A 154 20.07 17.41 -19.71
C GLY A 154 18.54 17.36 -19.84
N SER A 155 17.92 16.19 -19.94
CA SER A 155 16.46 16.09 -19.90
C SER A 155 15.96 16.80 -18.65
N GLY A 156 15.34 17.99 -18.79
CA GLY A 156 14.98 18.90 -17.67
C GLY A 156 13.92 18.36 -16.71
N MET A 157 13.68 17.05 -16.72
CA MET A 157 12.72 16.34 -15.89
C MET A 157 13.32 16.15 -14.50
N LYS A 158 12.77 16.88 -13.53
CA LYS A 158 13.09 16.69 -12.10
C LYS A 158 12.25 15.56 -11.55
N TYR A 159 12.80 14.79 -10.62
CA TYR A 159 12.12 13.70 -9.94
C TYR A 159 11.83 14.06 -8.48
N PRO A 160 10.78 13.47 -7.87
CA PRO A 160 10.44 13.78 -6.49
C PRO A 160 11.48 13.22 -5.53
N VAL A 161 11.94 14.09 -4.63
CA VAL A 161 12.72 13.72 -3.46
C VAL A 161 11.73 13.50 -2.33
N VAL A 162 11.68 12.29 -1.80
CA VAL A 162 10.70 11.85 -0.80
C VAL A 162 11.41 11.51 0.50
N ARG A 163 10.88 12.05 1.60
CA ARG A 163 11.24 11.64 2.95
C ARG A 163 10.29 10.54 3.40
N PHE A 164 10.77 9.31 3.43
CA PHE A 164 10.06 8.15 3.96
C PHE A 164 10.30 7.98 5.45
N ILE A 165 9.33 7.38 6.12
CA ILE A 165 9.46 6.91 7.50
C ILE A 165 9.70 5.41 7.42
N SER A 166 10.89 4.99 7.83
CA SER A 166 11.26 3.57 7.92
C SER A 166 10.51 2.89 9.07
N THR A 167 10.41 1.55 9.00
CA THR A 167 9.89 0.70 10.08
C THR A 167 10.61 0.89 11.41
N ASP A 168 11.86 1.34 11.36
CA ASP A 168 12.71 1.57 12.52
C ASP A 168 12.55 2.99 13.10
N GLY A 169 11.62 3.79 12.56
CA GLY A 169 11.37 5.18 12.96
C GLY A 169 12.37 6.21 12.40
N VAL A 170 13.42 5.76 11.71
CA VAL A 170 14.41 6.63 11.08
C VAL A 170 13.87 7.15 9.75
N ALA A 171 13.85 8.47 9.58
CA ALA A 171 13.46 9.07 8.30
C ALA A 171 14.57 8.94 7.27
N ARG A 172 14.24 8.51 6.05
CA ARG A 172 15.19 8.38 4.93
C ARG A 172 14.75 9.24 3.76
N VAL A 173 15.70 9.94 3.16
CA VAL A 173 15.45 10.80 1.99
C VAL A 173 15.92 10.07 0.75
N ILE A 174 15.04 9.93 -0.24
CA ILE A 174 15.32 9.21 -1.49
C ILE A 174 14.86 10.04 -2.68
N LEU A 175 15.69 10.07 -3.72
CA LEU A 175 15.28 10.51 -5.05
C LEU A 175 14.54 9.36 -5.74
N CYS A 176 13.23 9.49 -5.92
CA CYS A 176 12.43 8.42 -6.53
C CYS A 176 12.50 8.53 -8.06
N GLN A 177 13.21 7.59 -8.68
CA GLN A 177 13.33 7.47 -10.13
C GLN A 177 12.26 6.52 -10.71
N PRO A 178 11.97 6.59 -12.03
CA PRO A 178 11.06 5.65 -12.68
C PRO A 178 11.57 4.21 -12.62
N GLU A 179 10.67 3.30 -12.29
CA GLU A 179 10.90 1.87 -12.15
C GLU A 179 10.07 1.10 -13.18
N GLU A 180 10.48 -0.14 -13.45
CA GLU A 180 9.79 -1.01 -14.41
C GLU A 180 8.90 -2.05 -13.72
N TRP A 181 7.71 -2.25 -14.27
CA TRP A 181 6.83 -3.39 -13.99
C TRP A 181 6.54 -4.13 -15.28
N LYS A 182 6.57 -5.46 -15.23
CA LYS A 182 6.39 -6.35 -16.38
C LYS A 182 5.26 -7.33 -16.13
N VAL A 183 4.51 -7.63 -17.17
CA VAL A 183 3.56 -8.75 -17.21
C VAL A 183 4.17 -9.82 -18.09
N GLU A 184 4.53 -10.94 -17.47
CA GLU A 184 5.21 -12.06 -18.11
C GLU A 184 4.27 -13.27 -18.18
N LEU A 185 4.34 -13.99 -19.30
CA LEU A 185 3.72 -15.31 -19.40
C LEU A 185 4.51 -16.35 -18.61
N PRO A 186 3.92 -17.53 -18.30
CA PRO A 186 4.63 -18.61 -17.61
C PRO A 186 5.92 -19.11 -18.31
N ASN A 187 6.06 -18.82 -19.61
CA ASN A 187 7.26 -19.11 -20.39
C ASN A 187 8.37 -18.04 -20.25
N GLY A 188 8.15 -16.97 -19.48
CA GLY A 188 9.08 -15.86 -19.28
C GLY A 188 8.98 -14.75 -20.34
N GLU A 189 8.03 -14.83 -21.27
CA GLU A 189 7.86 -13.82 -22.31
C GLU A 189 7.14 -12.58 -21.77
N VAL A 190 7.76 -11.40 -21.92
CA VAL A 190 7.19 -10.12 -21.50
C VAL A 190 6.12 -9.68 -22.50
N GLN A 191 4.85 -9.70 -22.09
CA GLN A 191 3.71 -9.29 -22.91
C GLN A 191 3.48 -7.78 -22.87
N ALA A 192 3.68 -7.17 -21.70
CA ALA A 192 3.53 -5.75 -21.49
C ALA A 192 4.45 -5.26 -20.37
N LYS A 193 4.81 -3.99 -20.43
CA LYS A 193 5.65 -3.32 -19.44
C LYS A 193 5.18 -1.89 -19.22
N ARG A 194 5.25 -1.43 -17.98
CA ARG A 194 5.02 -0.04 -17.57
C ARG A 194 6.28 0.50 -16.89
N VAL A 195 6.70 1.70 -17.28
CA VAL A 195 7.74 2.47 -16.58
C VAL A 195 7.10 3.70 -15.93
N GLN A 196 7.24 3.84 -14.62
CA GLN A 196 6.63 4.92 -13.83
C GLN A 196 7.35 5.08 -12.49
N LEU A 197 7.16 6.20 -11.80
CA LEU A 197 7.60 6.35 -10.41
C LEU A 197 7.00 5.26 -9.49
N PRO A 198 7.76 4.68 -8.56
CA PRO A 198 7.27 3.70 -7.59
C PRO A 198 6.48 4.35 -6.45
N LEU A 199 5.64 5.33 -6.78
CA LEU A 199 4.86 6.14 -5.84
C LEU A 199 3.39 6.16 -6.23
N ILE A 200 2.53 6.22 -5.22
CA ILE A 200 1.12 6.62 -5.36
C ILE A 200 0.76 7.64 -4.29
N LEU A 201 -0.23 8.50 -4.56
CA LEU A 201 -0.82 9.37 -3.53
C LEU A 201 -1.46 8.50 -2.43
N ALA A 202 -1.21 8.86 -1.17
CA ALA A 202 -1.47 7.97 -0.04
C ALA A 202 -2.12 8.66 1.16
N TRP A 203 -2.84 9.76 0.92
CA TRP A 203 -3.78 10.27 1.91
C TRP A 203 -4.99 9.35 2.07
N ALA A 204 -5.41 8.75 0.96
CA ALA A 204 -6.50 7.80 0.90
C ALA A 204 -6.07 6.58 0.06
N LEU A 205 -6.51 5.39 0.46
CA LEU A 205 -6.30 4.12 -0.24
C LEU A 205 -7.59 3.30 -0.23
N SER A 206 -7.78 2.44 -1.23
CA SER A 206 -8.92 1.52 -1.20
C SER A 206 -8.60 0.31 -0.33
N ILE A 207 -9.63 -0.28 0.31
CA ILE A 207 -9.46 -1.50 1.12
C ILE A 207 -8.85 -2.62 0.27
N HIS A 208 -9.29 -2.77 -0.99
CA HIS A 208 -8.72 -3.74 -1.92
C HIS A 208 -7.24 -3.48 -2.23
N LYS A 209 -6.83 -2.21 -2.47
CA LYS A 209 -5.41 -1.91 -2.69
C LYS A 209 -4.58 -2.17 -1.45
N ALA A 210 -5.09 -1.89 -0.27
CA ALA A 210 -4.40 -2.17 0.98
C ALA A 210 -4.28 -3.67 1.30
N GLN A 211 -5.02 -4.55 0.61
CA GLN A 211 -4.96 -6.00 0.87
C GLN A 211 -3.55 -6.55 0.67
N GLY A 212 -3.04 -7.26 1.68
CA GLY A 212 -1.67 -7.80 1.66
C GLY A 212 -0.59 -6.77 2.01
N GLN A 213 -0.93 -5.48 2.12
CA GLN A 213 -0.01 -4.44 2.60
C GLN A 213 -0.05 -4.33 4.11
N THR A 214 1.06 -3.85 4.66
CA THR A 214 1.24 -3.59 6.09
C THR A 214 1.35 -2.08 6.26
N LEU A 215 0.38 -1.46 6.93
CA LEU A 215 0.29 -0.02 7.10
C LEU A 215 0.55 0.36 8.56
N GLU A 216 1.54 1.21 8.79
CA GLU A 216 1.87 1.66 10.14
C GLU A 216 0.91 2.69 10.68
N ARG A 217 0.37 3.55 9.80
CA ARG A 217 -0.49 4.68 10.18
C ARG A 217 -1.74 4.67 9.32
N VAL A 218 -2.85 4.25 9.89
CA VAL A 218 -4.09 4.03 9.14
C VAL A 218 -5.32 4.51 9.91
N THR A 219 -6.17 5.25 9.20
CA THR A 219 -7.51 5.65 9.67
C THR A 219 -8.56 4.88 8.88
N VAL A 220 -9.43 4.16 9.58
CA VAL A 220 -10.49 3.36 8.96
C VAL A 220 -11.85 3.88 9.40
N ASN A 221 -12.70 4.25 8.45
CA ASN A 221 -14.09 4.63 8.72
C ASN A 221 -15.03 3.45 8.46
N LEU A 222 -15.42 2.77 9.53
CA LEU A 222 -16.31 1.61 9.48
C LEU A 222 -17.78 1.98 9.26
N GLY A 223 -18.15 3.26 9.46
CA GLY A 223 -19.50 3.72 9.20
C GLY A 223 -19.92 3.60 7.73
N ARG A 224 -18.94 3.62 6.81
CA ARG A 224 -19.14 3.55 5.36
C ARG A 224 -18.95 2.15 4.75
N VAL A 225 -18.63 1.14 5.56
CA VAL A 225 -18.43 -0.24 5.10
C VAL A 225 -19.79 -0.91 4.87
N PHE A 226 -19.94 -1.59 3.73
CA PHE A 226 -21.20 -2.23 3.32
C PHE A 226 -21.08 -3.75 3.07
N GLU A 227 -19.87 -4.27 2.85
CA GLU A 227 -19.65 -5.71 2.64
C GLU A 227 -19.16 -6.46 3.88
N LYS A 228 -19.55 -7.74 3.96
CA LYS A 228 -19.12 -8.66 5.00
C LYS A 228 -17.62 -8.90 4.88
N GLY A 229 -16.88 -8.79 5.98
CA GLY A 229 -15.43 -9.03 6.01
C GLY A 229 -14.56 -7.83 5.61
N GLN A 230 -15.06 -6.82 4.89
CA GLN A 230 -14.28 -5.61 4.54
C GLN A 230 -13.72 -4.89 5.77
N ALA A 231 -14.53 -4.79 6.83
CA ALA A 231 -14.12 -4.19 8.10
C ALA A 231 -12.93 -4.94 8.72
N TYR A 232 -12.92 -6.28 8.65
CA TYR A 232 -11.80 -7.09 9.14
C TYR A 232 -10.55 -6.89 8.28
N VAL A 233 -10.70 -6.88 6.95
CA VAL A 233 -9.58 -6.65 6.02
C VAL A 233 -8.92 -5.31 6.33
N ALA A 234 -9.71 -4.24 6.43
CA ALA A 234 -9.22 -2.89 6.69
C ALA A 234 -8.47 -2.77 8.02
N LEU A 235 -9.03 -3.30 9.12
CA LEU A 235 -8.39 -3.23 10.43
C LEU A 235 -7.16 -4.14 10.55
N SER A 236 -7.14 -5.26 9.83
CA SER A 236 -5.98 -6.17 9.79
C SER A 236 -4.77 -5.59 9.06
N ARG A 237 -4.89 -4.42 8.42
CA ARG A 237 -3.76 -3.75 7.74
C ARG A 237 -2.85 -3.02 8.71
N ALA A 238 -3.37 -2.62 9.87
CA ALA A 238 -2.61 -1.92 10.88
C ALA A 238 -1.58 -2.84 11.55
N THR A 239 -0.35 -2.36 11.72
CA THR A 239 0.70 -3.08 12.49
C THR A 239 0.50 -2.97 13.99
N SER A 240 0.03 -1.82 14.47
CA SER A 240 -0.12 -1.51 15.89
C SER A 240 -1.45 -0.83 16.16
N GLN A 241 -1.93 -0.93 17.40
CA GLN A 241 -3.11 -0.19 17.84
C GLN A 241 -2.82 1.31 17.92
N GLU A 242 -1.58 1.69 18.22
CA GLU A 242 -1.13 3.09 18.33
C GLU A 242 -1.25 3.82 16.99
N GLY A 243 -0.88 3.17 15.89
CA GLY A 243 -1.01 3.71 14.54
C GLY A 243 -2.39 3.50 13.89
N LEU A 244 -3.37 2.96 14.62
CA LEU A 244 -4.71 2.68 14.12
C LEU A 244 -5.73 3.65 14.74
N ARG A 245 -6.50 4.28 13.85
CA ARG A 245 -7.70 5.03 14.21
C ARG A 245 -8.95 4.42 13.59
N VAL A 246 -9.99 4.26 14.40
CA VAL A 246 -11.26 3.65 13.96
C VAL A 246 -12.41 4.62 14.17
N LEU A 247 -13.08 5.00 13.09
CA LEU A 247 -14.23 5.90 13.11
C LEU A 247 -15.52 5.14 12.81
N GLY A 248 -16.62 5.53 13.46
CA GLY A 248 -17.95 5.01 13.16
C GLY A 248 -18.11 3.50 13.39
N PHE A 249 -17.43 2.94 14.40
CA PHE A 249 -17.55 1.52 14.74
C PHE A 249 -18.98 1.20 15.19
N ASP A 250 -19.61 0.27 14.48
CA ASP A 250 -20.91 -0.30 14.83
C ASP A 250 -20.81 -1.84 14.84
N LYS A 251 -21.11 -2.45 15.99
CA LYS A 251 -21.08 -3.90 16.17
C LYS A 251 -21.98 -4.62 15.15
N ASN A 252 -23.11 -4.02 14.77
CA ASN A 252 -24.09 -4.66 13.88
C ASN A 252 -23.60 -4.73 12.43
N LYS A 253 -22.68 -3.86 12.01
CA LYS A 253 -22.11 -3.84 10.66
C LYS A 253 -20.95 -4.82 10.48
N VAL A 254 -20.39 -5.32 11.57
CA VAL A 254 -19.26 -6.24 11.52
C VAL A 254 -19.76 -7.67 11.46
N MET A 255 -20.00 -8.14 10.23
CA MET A 255 -20.51 -9.47 9.97
C MET A 255 -19.47 -10.32 9.24
N ALA A 256 -19.25 -11.54 9.73
CA ALA A 256 -18.50 -12.57 9.02
C ALA A 256 -19.44 -13.38 8.12
N HIS A 257 -18.94 -13.85 6.98
CA HIS A 257 -19.73 -14.68 6.08
C HIS A 257 -19.98 -16.06 6.72
N PRO A 258 -21.22 -16.59 6.74
CA PRO A 258 -21.54 -17.86 7.40
C PRO A 258 -20.69 -19.05 6.93
N ARG A 259 -20.41 -19.13 5.62
CA ARG A 259 -19.52 -20.16 5.05
C ARG A 259 -18.09 -20.11 5.61
N VAL A 260 -17.56 -18.91 5.89
CA VAL A 260 -16.22 -18.74 6.49
C VAL A 260 -16.25 -19.25 7.94
N ILE A 261 -17.30 -18.93 8.70
CA ILE A 261 -17.45 -19.45 10.07
C ILE A 261 -17.51 -20.98 10.06
N THR A 262 -18.31 -21.58 9.18
CA THR A 262 -18.41 -23.03 9.03
C THR A 262 -17.07 -23.66 8.66
N PHE A 263 -16.35 -23.06 7.71
CA PHE A 263 -15.01 -23.51 7.31
C PHE A 263 -14.03 -23.43 8.48
N TYR A 264 -13.98 -22.30 9.21
CA TYR A 264 -13.10 -22.14 10.37
C TYR A 264 -13.42 -23.11 11.51
N ARG A 265 -14.68 -23.50 11.69
CA ARG A 265 -15.07 -24.55 12.64
C ARG A 265 -14.63 -25.95 12.23
N GLN A 266 -14.37 -26.17 10.95
CA GLN A 266 -13.85 -27.45 10.42
C GLN A 266 -12.32 -27.52 10.48
N LEU A 267 -11.64 -26.39 10.72
CA LEU A 267 -10.20 -26.37 10.89
C LEU A 267 -9.84 -26.90 12.28
N TYR A 268 -9.00 -27.93 12.31
CA TYR A 268 -8.42 -28.47 13.54
C TYR A 268 -7.32 -27.53 14.05
N SER A 269 -7.11 -27.55 15.37
CA SER A 269 -5.96 -26.86 15.97
C SER A 269 -4.64 -27.45 15.45
N ALA A 270 -3.57 -26.64 15.46
CA ALA A 270 -2.24 -27.11 15.08
C ALA A 270 -1.77 -28.30 15.94
N GLU A 271 -2.23 -28.38 17.19
CA GLU A 271 -1.98 -29.46 18.13
C GLU A 271 -2.72 -30.75 17.77
N GLU A 272 -3.99 -30.67 17.37
CA GLU A 272 -4.76 -31.82 16.87
C GLU A 272 -4.24 -32.32 15.52
N ALA A 273 -3.75 -31.42 14.67
CA ALA A 273 -3.10 -31.78 13.41
C ALA A 273 -1.74 -32.46 13.66
N ALA A 274 -0.99 -32.02 14.67
CA ALA A 274 0.26 -32.65 15.10
C ALA A 274 -0.01 -34.03 15.74
N ALA A 275 -1.08 -34.17 16.53
CA ALA A 275 -1.50 -35.44 17.13
C ALA A 275 -2.04 -36.46 16.11
N LYS A 276 -2.54 -35.98 14.96
CA LYS A 276 -2.99 -36.82 13.83
C LYS A 276 -1.92 -37.06 12.77
N ARG A 277 -0.65 -36.73 13.02
CA ARG A 277 0.44 -37.10 12.10
C ARG A 277 0.46 -38.63 11.97
N PRO A 278 0.24 -39.19 10.76
CA PRO A 278 0.31 -40.62 10.60
C PRO A 278 1.75 -41.07 10.83
N ASN A 279 1.95 -41.99 11.78
CA ASN A 279 3.26 -42.57 12.09
C ASN A 279 3.74 -43.57 11.02
N SER A 280 2.92 -43.79 9.97
CA SER A 280 3.13 -44.78 8.92
C SER A 280 2.47 -44.35 7.62
N ILE A 281 3.11 -44.68 6.48
CA ILE A 281 2.56 -44.51 5.13
C ILE A 281 1.23 -45.25 4.95
N ALA A 282 1.01 -46.34 5.69
CA ALA A 282 -0.24 -47.12 5.65
C ALA A 282 -1.44 -46.34 6.22
N ASP A 283 -1.23 -45.53 7.26
CA ASP A 283 -2.28 -44.70 7.88
C ASP A 283 -2.67 -43.48 7.02
N PHE A 284 -1.76 -43.04 6.14
CA PHE A 284 -2.03 -41.98 5.17
C PHE A 284 -2.97 -42.45 4.05
N ILE A 285 -2.88 -43.73 3.66
CA ILE A 285 -3.68 -44.31 2.56
C ILE A 285 -5.11 -44.64 3.02
N THR A 286 -5.29 -45.09 4.25
CA THR A 286 -6.61 -45.42 4.82
C THR A 286 -7.47 -44.19 5.07
N ASN A 287 -6.88 -43.07 5.52
CA ASN A 287 -7.59 -41.79 5.71
C ASN A 287 -8.12 -41.17 4.40
N ARG A 288 -7.68 -41.64 3.23
CA ARG A 288 -8.12 -41.12 1.93
C ARG A 288 -9.40 -41.79 1.40
N LYS A 289 -9.85 -42.90 2.00
CA LYS A 289 -11.04 -43.67 1.55
C LYS A 289 -12.31 -43.37 2.38
N GLY A 290 -12.53 -42.11 2.75
CA GLY A 290 -13.75 -41.65 3.43
C GLY A 290 -14.66 -40.80 2.53
N VAL A 291 -15.77 -41.39 2.08
CA VAL A 291 -16.99 -40.81 1.47
C VAL A 291 -16.78 -39.93 0.23
N VAL A 292 -16.74 -40.57 -0.95
CA VAL A 292 -17.08 -39.93 -2.22
C VAL A 292 -18.60 -39.77 -2.26
N ASN A 293 -19.11 -38.60 -1.88
CA ASN A 293 -20.50 -38.24 -2.11
C ASN A 293 -20.58 -37.56 -3.48
N THR A 294 -20.99 -38.32 -4.49
CA THR A 294 -21.16 -37.87 -5.87
C THR A 294 -22.41 -37.00 -5.98
N GLN A 295 -22.32 -35.75 -5.53
CA GLN A 295 -23.21 -34.69 -6.01
C GLN A 295 -22.38 -33.74 -6.84
N VAL A 296 -22.73 -33.66 -8.13
CA VAL A 296 -22.21 -32.71 -9.09
C VAL A 296 -22.39 -31.31 -8.50
N ARG A 297 -21.31 -30.73 -7.96
CA ARG A 297 -21.28 -29.32 -7.60
C ARG A 297 -21.11 -28.55 -8.90
N GLU A 298 -22.15 -27.85 -9.33
CA GLU A 298 -21.98 -26.71 -10.23
C GLU A 298 -20.94 -25.79 -9.59
N VAL A 299 -19.81 -25.64 -10.27
CA VAL A 299 -18.84 -24.60 -9.98
C VAL A 299 -19.48 -23.32 -10.47
N VAL A 300 -20.18 -22.63 -9.59
CA VAL A 300 -20.60 -21.26 -9.86
C VAL A 300 -19.35 -20.39 -9.81
N ASP A 301 -19.01 -19.83 -10.97
CA ASP A 301 -17.86 -18.98 -11.19
C ASP A 301 -18.08 -17.62 -10.49
N LEU A 302 -17.54 -17.50 -9.27
CA LEU A 302 -17.75 -16.36 -8.36
C LEU A 302 -17.09 -15.06 -8.87
N ASP A 303 -16.14 -15.16 -9.81
CA ASP A 303 -15.50 -13.99 -10.41
C ASP A 303 -16.53 -13.16 -11.21
N SER A 304 -17.59 -13.80 -11.74
CA SER A 304 -18.62 -13.14 -12.53
C SER A 304 -19.67 -12.35 -11.73
N GLU A 305 -19.88 -12.68 -10.44
CA GLU A 305 -20.78 -11.92 -9.55
C GLU A 305 -20.07 -10.72 -8.90
N GLU A 306 -18.78 -10.85 -8.58
CA GLU A 306 -17.97 -9.72 -8.08
C GLU A 306 -17.70 -8.68 -9.17
N GLU A 307 -17.47 -9.10 -10.43
CA GLU A 307 -17.38 -8.16 -11.58
C GLU A 307 -18.69 -7.40 -11.83
N ARG A 308 -19.85 -8.03 -11.58
CA ARG A 308 -21.17 -7.37 -11.72
C ARG A 308 -21.43 -6.32 -10.64
N ALA A 309 -20.89 -6.52 -9.43
CA ALA A 309 -20.99 -5.54 -8.35
C ALA A 309 -20.04 -4.34 -8.56
N MET A 310 -18.93 -4.53 -9.29
CA MET A 310 -17.99 -3.45 -9.64
C MET A 310 -18.47 -2.48 -10.73
N ALA A 311 -19.62 -2.76 -11.36
CA ALA A 311 -20.19 -1.90 -12.40
C ALA A 311 -21.13 -0.80 -11.87
N TYR A 312 -21.26 -0.63 -10.55
CA TYR A 312 -22.12 0.38 -9.91
C TYR A 312 -21.38 1.25 -8.88
#